data_AF-A0A845Z2K3-F1
#
_entry.id   AF-A0A845Z2K3-F1
#
_cell.length_a   1.000
_cell.length_b   1.000
_cell.length_c   1.000
_cell.angle_alpha   90.00
_cell.angle_beta   90.00
_cell.angle_gamma   90.00
#
_symmetry.space_group_name_H-M   'P 1'
#
loop_
_entity.id
_entity.type
_entity.pdbx_description
1 polymer ?
#
loop_
_entity_poly.entity_id
_entity_poly.type
_entity_poly.pdbx_seq_one_letter_code
_entity_poly.pdbx_strand_id
1 'polypeptide(L)'
;MELQKHLLAKNMAFLMLVSPDSNLAKLLKFCLATKITGENPAKVAENMARELMEKPSSLPYWTQDVMRIDNNYSAEEWEALGKMDLKNTEEFMNTLWQELENLNL
;
A
#
# COMPACT_ATOMS: atom_id res chain seq x y z
N MET A 1 15.97 -3.29 19.11
CA MET A 1 15.56 -4.64 18.70
C MET A 1 14.15 -4.97 19.19
N GLU A 2 13.81 -4.73 20.46
CA GLU A 2 12.45 -4.97 20.98
C GLU A 2 11.37 -4.16 20.26
N LEU A 3 11.63 -2.87 19.98
CA LEU A 3 10.70 -2.03 19.22
C LEU A 3 10.39 -2.60 17.81
N GLN A 4 11.42 -3.09 17.11
CA GLN A 4 11.25 -3.68 15.78
C GLN A 4 10.45 -4.99 15.82
N LYS A 5 10.68 -5.82 16.84
CA LYS A 5 9.89 -7.05 17.04
C LYS A 5 8.42 -6.75 17.32
N HIS A 6 8.15 -5.75 18.16
CA HIS A 6 6.78 -5.33 18.46
C HIS A 6 6.07 -4.76 17.24
N LEU A 7 6.76 -3.95 16.45
CA LEU A 7 6.23 -3.43 15.18
C LEU A 7 5.91 -4.57 14.21
N LEU A 8 6.82 -5.54 14.07
CA LEU A 8 6.60 -6.71 13.23
C LEU A 8 5.37 -7.52 13.70
N ALA A 9 5.25 -7.78 15.01
CA ALA A 9 4.11 -8.51 15.57
C ALA A 9 2.77 -7.81 15.28
N LYS A 10 2.72 -6.48 15.43
CA LYS A 10 1.54 -5.69 15.08
C LYS A 10 1.19 -5.76 13.60
N ASN A 11 2.18 -5.62 12.73
CA ASN A 11 1.97 -5.69 11.28
C ASN A 11 1.51 -7.10 10.86
N MET A 12 2.05 -8.16 11.47
CA MET A 12 1.59 -9.53 11.23
C MET A 12 0.15 -9.72 11.69
N ALA A 13 -0.19 -9.29 12.91
CA ALA A 13 -1.56 -9.38 13.41
C ALA A 13 -2.56 -8.63 12.50
N PHE A 14 -2.19 -7.42 12.06
CA PHE A 14 -2.94 -6.67 11.06
C PHE A 14 -3.14 -7.47 9.77
N LEU A 15 -2.06 -7.97 9.16
CA LEU A 15 -2.12 -8.75 7.92
C LEU A 15 -2.95 -10.04 8.04
N MET A 16 -2.96 -10.68 9.20
CA MET A 16 -3.78 -11.90 9.44
C MET A 16 -5.29 -11.62 9.47
N LEU A 17 -5.71 -10.37 9.66
CA LEU A 17 -7.11 -9.95 9.65
C LEU A 17 -7.57 -9.50 8.25
N VAL A 18 -6.64 -9.19 7.34
CA VAL A 18 -6.96 -8.73 5.99
C VAL A 18 -7.35 -9.92 5.11
N SER A 19 -8.51 -9.83 4.45
CA SER A 19 -8.93 -10.83 3.47
C SER A 19 -8.06 -10.77 2.21
N PRO A 20 -7.55 -11.89 1.68
CA PRO A 20 -6.49 -11.89 0.66
C PRO A 20 -6.89 -11.26 -0.69
N ASP A 21 -8.19 -11.22 -1.02
CA ASP A 21 -8.73 -10.68 -2.28
C ASP A 21 -9.38 -9.30 -2.13
N SER A 22 -9.28 -8.70 -0.93
CA SER A 22 -9.84 -7.39 -0.60
C SER A 22 -9.07 -6.25 -1.27
N ASN A 23 -9.67 -5.06 -1.38
CA ASN A 23 -8.99 -3.87 -1.91
C ASN A 23 -7.81 -3.45 -1.03
N LEU A 24 -7.94 -3.57 0.29
CA LEU A 24 -6.86 -3.40 1.25
C LEU A 24 -5.70 -4.37 0.97
N ALA A 25 -5.98 -5.66 0.75
CA ALA A 25 -4.93 -6.61 0.38
C ALA A 25 -4.24 -6.25 -0.94
N LYS A 26 -4.99 -5.80 -1.95
CA LYS A 26 -4.42 -5.36 -3.24
C LYS A 26 -3.48 -4.17 -3.08
N LEU A 27 -3.89 -3.14 -2.31
CA LEU A 27 -3.04 -2.00 -2.01
C LEU A 27 -1.76 -2.42 -1.26
N LEU A 28 -1.89 -3.27 -0.23
CA LEU A 28 -0.74 -3.76 0.54
C LEU A 28 0.22 -4.59 -0.32
N LYS A 29 -0.30 -5.43 -1.22
CA LYS A 29 0.50 -6.18 -2.20
C LYS A 29 1.27 -5.24 -3.14
N PHE A 30 0.64 -4.16 -3.59
CA PHE A 30 1.30 -3.13 -4.39
C PHE A 30 2.45 -2.47 -3.61
N CYS A 31 2.22 -2.06 -2.37
CA CYS A 31 3.28 -1.50 -1.51
C CYS A 31 4.46 -2.46 -1.30
N LEU A 32 4.20 -3.77 -1.22
CA LEU A 32 5.24 -4.78 -1.10
C LEU A 32 6.03 -4.97 -2.41
N ALA A 33 5.35 -4.87 -3.56
CA ALA A 33 5.98 -5.02 -4.87
C ALA A 33 6.91 -3.84 -5.21
N THR A 34 6.53 -2.61 -4.87
CA THR A 34 7.28 -1.41 -5.23
C THR A 34 8.55 -1.19 -4.41
N LYS A 35 8.60 -1.70 -3.18
CA LYS A 35 9.79 -1.73 -2.31
C LYS A 35 10.70 -0.49 -2.44
N ILE A 36 10.39 0.56 -1.70
CA ILE A 36 11.13 1.82 -1.71
C ILE A 36 12.61 1.62 -1.29
N THR A 37 13.53 2.03 -2.15
CA THR A 37 14.99 2.02 -1.91
C THR A 37 15.58 3.43 -2.08
N GLY A 38 16.85 3.62 -1.73
CA GLY A 38 17.55 4.92 -1.85
C GLY A 38 17.89 5.57 -0.51
N GLU A 39 18.06 6.90 -0.51
CA GLU A 39 18.37 7.66 0.71
C GLU A 39 17.14 7.81 1.61
N ASN A 40 17.28 7.43 2.89
CA ASN A 40 16.22 7.52 3.90
C ASN A 40 14.87 6.90 3.46
N PRO A 41 14.86 5.62 3.04
CA PRO A 41 13.70 4.99 2.41
C PRO A 41 12.49 4.90 3.35
N ALA A 42 12.73 4.80 4.66
CA ALA A 42 11.68 4.79 5.68
C ALA A 42 10.88 6.12 5.68
N LYS A 43 11.58 7.27 5.66
CA LYS A 43 10.93 8.58 5.64
C LYS A 43 10.18 8.83 4.32
N VAL A 44 10.77 8.41 3.20
CA VAL A 44 10.13 8.52 1.88
C VAL A 44 8.84 7.70 1.84
N ALA A 45 8.91 6.44 2.28
CA ALA A 45 7.74 5.56 2.34
C ALA A 45 6.63 6.11 3.25
N GLU A 46 7.00 6.64 4.43
CA GLU A 46 6.05 7.26 5.35
C GLU A 46 5.36 8.48 4.73
N ASN A 47 6.12 9.37 4.08
CA ASN A 47 5.56 10.54 3.42
C ASN A 47 4.59 10.16 2.30
N MET A 48 4.97 9.22 1.44
CA MET A 48 4.11 8.77 0.33
C MET A 48 2.85 8.09 0.85
N ALA A 49 2.96 7.24 1.86
CA ALA A 49 1.78 6.62 2.47
C ALA A 49 0.83 7.70 3.03
N ARG A 50 1.35 8.70 3.75
CA ARG A 50 0.55 9.81 4.29
C ARG A 50 -0.14 10.61 3.19
N GLU A 51 0.56 10.95 2.12
CA GLU A 51 -0.02 11.69 0.99
C GLU A 51 -1.23 10.98 0.38
N LEU A 52 -1.17 9.64 0.24
CA LEU A 52 -2.30 8.85 -0.23
C LEU A 52 -3.48 8.89 0.76
N MET A 53 -3.21 8.80 2.08
CA MET A 53 -4.27 8.87 3.10
C MET A 53 -4.97 10.24 3.10
N GLU A 54 -4.21 11.33 2.90
CA GLU A 54 -4.75 12.70 2.87
C GLU A 54 -5.51 13.00 1.58
N LYS A 55 -5.13 12.38 0.46
CA LYS A 55 -5.76 12.59 -0.84
C LYS A 55 -6.00 11.27 -1.59
N PRO A 56 -6.98 10.44 -1.19
CA PRO A 56 -7.22 9.12 -1.80
C PRO A 56 -7.51 9.17 -3.31
N SER A 57 -8.07 10.28 -3.80
CA SER A 57 -8.34 10.50 -5.22
C SER A 57 -7.07 10.62 -6.08
N SER A 58 -5.89 10.79 -5.48
CA SER A 58 -4.62 10.80 -6.18
C SER A 58 -4.06 9.41 -6.48
N LEU A 59 -4.72 8.32 -6.05
CA LEU A 59 -4.20 6.95 -6.17
C LEU A 59 -3.59 6.59 -7.54
N PRO A 60 -4.19 6.94 -8.70
CA PRO A 60 -3.57 6.65 -10.00
C PRO A 60 -2.25 7.37 -10.25
N TYR A 61 -2.10 8.60 -9.72
CA TYR A 61 -0.85 9.35 -9.81
C TYR A 61 0.15 8.85 -8.78
N TRP A 62 -0.32 8.59 -7.56
CA TRP A 62 0.48 8.06 -6.47
C TRP A 62 1.14 6.73 -6.84
N THR A 63 0.41 5.81 -7.49
CA THR A 63 0.99 4.53 -7.95
C THR A 63 2.13 4.74 -8.94
N GLN A 64 2.01 5.72 -9.85
CA GLN A 64 3.08 6.07 -10.79
C GLN A 64 4.29 6.67 -10.08
N ASP A 65 4.05 7.58 -9.13
CA ASP A 65 5.13 8.23 -8.37
C ASP A 65 5.92 7.21 -7.55
N VAL A 66 5.23 6.25 -6.93
CA VAL A 66 5.86 5.17 -6.16
C VAL A 66 6.69 4.25 -7.05
N MET A 67 6.14 3.79 -8.18
CA MET A 67 6.87 2.92 -9.13
C MET A 67 8.06 3.62 -9.79
N ARG A 68 8.08 4.96 -9.82
CA ARG A 68 9.16 5.72 -10.46
C ARG A 68 10.37 5.96 -9.55
N ILE A 69 10.27 5.69 -8.25
CA ILE A 69 11.31 6.04 -7.26
C ILE A 69 12.69 5.55 -7.64
N ASP A 70 12.80 4.30 -8.09
CA ASP A 70 14.07 3.67 -8.46
C ASP A 70 14.36 3.71 -9.97
N ASN A 71 13.48 4.36 -10.74
CA ASN A 71 13.46 4.39 -12.21
C ASN A 71 13.51 3.00 -12.88
N ASN A 72 13.10 1.94 -12.19
CA ASN A 72 13.19 0.58 -12.68
C ASN A 72 11.89 -0.20 -12.45
N TYR A 73 10.98 -0.10 -13.41
CA TYR A 73 9.71 -0.82 -13.36
C TYR A 73 9.90 -2.33 -13.50
N SER A 74 9.61 -3.06 -12.42
CA SER A 74 9.62 -4.52 -12.38
C SER A 74 8.31 -5.13 -12.90
N ALA A 75 8.35 -6.41 -13.28
CA ALA A 75 7.15 -7.13 -13.71
C ALA A 75 6.16 -7.30 -12.56
N GLU A 76 6.67 -7.47 -11.34
CA GLU A 76 5.92 -7.62 -10.11
C GLU A 76 5.11 -6.36 -9.78
N GLU A 77 5.67 -5.17 -10.00
CA GLU A 77 4.96 -3.90 -9.81
C GLU A 77 3.82 -3.72 -10.82
N TRP A 78 4.07 -4.03 -12.09
CA TRP A 78 3.04 -3.99 -13.13
C TRP A 78 1.91 -4.97 -12.85
N GLU A 79 2.25 -6.19 -12.41
CA GLU A 79 1.27 -7.19 -12.04
C GLU A 79 0.45 -6.73 -10.83
N ALA A 80 1.10 -6.19 -9.79
CA ALA A 80 0.42 -5.70 -8.60
C ALA A 80 -0.51 -4.52 -8.92
N LEU A 81 -0.06 -3.57 -9.74
CA LEU A 81 -0.88 -2.44 -10.21
C LEU A 81 -2.08 -2.94 -11.03
N GLY A 82 -1.86 -3.88 -11.95
CA GLY A 82 -2.93 -4.49 -12.75
C GLY A 82 -3.97 -5.18 -11.89
N LYS A 83 -3.55 -5.89 -10.83
CA LYS A 83 -4.45 -6.55 -9.87
C LYS A 83 -5.28 -5.59 -9.01
N MET A 84 -4.89 -4.32 -8.90
CA MET A 84 -5.73 -3.31 -8.23
C MET A 84 -6.99 -2.99 -9.05
N ASP A 85 -7.00 -3.25 -10.36
CA ASP A 85 -8.15 -3.06 -11.28
C ASP A 85 -8.83 -1.69 -11.08
N LEU A 86 -8.05 -0.61 -11.13
CA LEU A 86 -8.47 0.76 -10.83
C LEU A 86 -9.37 1.37 -11.92
N LYS A 87 -10.55 0.78 -12.13
CA LYS A 87 -11.59 1.32 -13.03
C LYS A 87 -12.28 2.56 -12.44
N ASN A 88 -12.47 2.55 -11.11
CA ASN A 88 -13.04 3.65 -10.35
C ASN A 88 -12.25 3.82 -9.05
N THR A 89 -11.43 4.86 -8.98
CA THR A 89 -10.55 5.12 -7.83
C THR A 89 -11.35 5.41 -6.56
N GLU A 90 -12.43 6.19 -6.66
CA GLU A 90 -13.23 6.57 -5.51
C GLU A 90 -13.91 5.35 -4.89
N GLU A 91 -14.50 4.50 -5.73
CA GLU A 91 -15.09 3.23 -5.30
C GLU A 91 -14.03 2.31 -4.67
N PHE A 92 -12.87 2.17 -5.30
CA PHE A 92 -11.77 1.35 -4.76
C PHE A 92 -11.39 1.78 -3.33
N MET A 93 -11.19 3.09 -3.14
CA MET A 93 -10.78 3.65 -1.84
C MET A 93 -11.92 3.59 -0.81
N ASN A 94 -13.18 3.81 -1.21
CA ASN A 94 -14.32 3.67 -0.31
C ASN A 94 -14.46 2.24 0.20
N THR A 95 -14.34 1.23 -0.68
CA THR A 95 -14.33 -0.18 -0.27
C THR A 95 -13.16 -0.50 0.63
N LEU A 96 -11.96 0.03 0.32
CA LEU A 96 -10.78 -0.16 1.17
C LEU A 96 -10.99 0.38 2.58
N TRP A 97 -11.63 1.55 2.74
CA TRP A 97 -11.94 2.12 4.05
C TRP A 97 -12.97 1.29 4.82
N GLN A 98 -14.02 0.82 4.15
CA GLN A 98 -15.00 -0.08 4.76
C GLN A 98 -14.33 -1.38 5.22
N GLU A 99 -13.44 -1.96 4.42
CA GLU A 99 -12.67 -3.14 4.79
C GLU A 99 -11.80 -2.87 6.02
N LEU A 100 -11.14 -1.72 6.10
CA LEU A 100 -10.31 -1.31 7.23
C LEU A 100 -11.13 -1.14 8.51
N GLU A 101 -12.31 -0.49 8.43
CA GLU A 101 -13.23 -0.33 9.57
C GLU A 101 -13.71 -1.69 10.10
N ASN A 102 -13.94 -2.66 9.22
CA ASN A 102 -14.39 -4.00 9.58
C ASN A 102 -13.33 -4.85 10.30
N LEU A 103 -12.04 -4.44 10.28
CA LEU A 103 -10.98 -5.18 10.96
C LEU A 103 -11.05 -5.08 12.50
N ASN A 104 -11.82 -4.14 13.05
CA ASN A 104 -11.99 -3.93 14.51
C ASN A 104 -10.64 -3.92 15.28
N LEU A 105 -9.66 -3.16 14.76
CA LEU A 105 -8.28 -3.07 15.28
C LEU A 105 -8.15 -2.29 16.60
#